data_AF-A0A7L4PUE2-F1
#
_entry.id   AF-A0A7L4PUE2-F1
#
_cell.length_a   1.000
_cell.length_b   1.000
_cell.length_c   1.000
_cell.angle_alpha   90.00
_cell.angle_beta   90.00
_cell.angle_gamma   90.00
#
_symmetry.space_group_name_H-M   'P 1'
#
loop_
_entity.id
_entity.type
_entity.pdbx_description
1 polymer ?
#
loop_
_entity_poly.entity_id
_entity_poly.type
_entity_poly.pdbx_seq_one_letter_code
_entity_poly.pdbx_strand_id
1 'polypeptide(L)' 'MLQTAFNAARASGEILKKYYKNDCGIYKKGDFDIVTDADYESEKKAMEVIGQ' A
#
# COMPACT_ATOMS: atom_id res chain seq x y z
N MET A 1 10.84 -16.58 2.02
CA MET A 1 10.09 -15.80 3.04
C MET A 1 10.71 -14.42 3.30
N LEU A 2 11.96 -14.30 3.78
CA LEU A 2 12.60 -12.97 3.97
C LEU A 2 12.71 -12.16 2.67
N GLN A 3 13.20 -12.79 1.59
CA GLN A 3 13.31 -12.11 0.29
C GLN A 3 11.93 -11.71 -0.27
N THR A 4 10.92 -12.56 -0.09
CA THR A 4 9.53 -12.27 -0.47
C THR A 4 8.99 -11.06 0.27
N ALA A 5 9.23 -10.98 1.60
CA ALA A 5 8.83 -9.83 2.41
C ALA A 5 9.55 -8.53 1.97
N PHE A 6 10.86 -8.60 1.68
CA PHE A 6 11.59 -7.45 1.13
C PHE A 6 11.03 -6.99 -0.22
N ASN A 7 10.71 -7.93 -1.11
CA ASN A 7 10.14 -7.62 -2.41
C ASN A 7 8.75 -6.98 -2.29
N ALA A 8 7.90 -7.51 -1.40
CA ALA A 8 6.57 -6.97 -1.13
C ALA A 8 6.64 -5.55 -0.54
N ALA A 9 7.52 -5.33 0.44
CA ALA A 9 7.74 -4.01 1.04
C ALA A 9 8.26 -3.00 0.01
N ARG A 10 9.22 -3.39 -0.83
CA ARG A 10 9.72 -2.55 -1.92
C ARG A 10 8.61 -2.18 -2.90
N ALA A 11 7.83 -3.16 -3.36
CA ALA A 11 6.75 -2.93 -4.31
C ALA A 11 5.67 -1.99 -3.75
N SER A 12 5.31 -2.17 -2.47
CA SER A 12 4.37 -1.29 -1.75
C SER A 12 4.90 0.14 -1.66
N GLY A 13 6.19 0.30 -1.31
CA GLY A 13 6.84 1.62 -1.23
C GLY A 13 6.85 2.38 -2.56
N GLU A 14 7.02 1.69 -3.69
CA GLU A 14 6.93 2.33 -5.02
C GLU A 14 5.51 2.83 -5.35
N ILE A 15 4.46 2.18 -4.83
CA ILE A 15 3.09 2.69 -4.94
C ILE A 15 2.92 3.94 -4.08
N LEU A 16 3.31 3.88 -2.79
CA LEU A 16 3.18 5.01 -1.87
C LEU A 16 3.90 6.28 -2.38
N LYS A 17 5.08 6.12 -2.99
CA LYS A 17 5.80 7.24 -3.62
C LYS A 17 5.00 7.96 -4.69
N LYS A 18 4.16 7.27 -5.46
CA LYS A 18 3.32 7.88 -6.51
C LYS A 18 2.23 8.76 -5.92
N TYR A 19 1.77 8.45 -4.72
CA TYR A 19 0.75 9.23 -4.02
C TYR A 19 1.34 10.33 -3.13
N TYR A 20 2.63 10.27 -2.82
CA TYR A 20 3.28 11.30 -2.03
C TYR A 20 3.24 12.67 -2.74
N LYS A 21 2.60 13.66 -2.09
CA LYS A 21 2.34 15.02 -2.61
C LYS A 21 1.39 15.09 -3.81
N ASN A 22 0.69 14.00 -4.12
CA ASN A 22 -0.38 13.98 -5.11
C ASN A 22 -1.73 13.76 -4.42
N ASP A 23 -2.81 14.16 -5.07
CA ASP A 23 -4.15 13.92 -4.54
C ASP A 23 -4.45 12.41 -4.53
N CYS A 24 -5.11 11.96 -3.48
CA CYS A 24 -5.63 10.60 -3.34
C CYS A 24 -6.97 10.64 -2.61
N GLY A 25 -7.79 9.63 -2.87
CA GLY A 25 -9.00 9.37 -2.10
C GLY A 25 -8.66 9.14 -0.64
N ILE A 26 -9.40 9.81 0.24
CA ILE A 26 -9.30 9.70 1.70
C ILE A 26 -10.64 9.18 2.21
N TYR A 27 -10.60 8.08 2.96
CA TYR A 27 -11.75 7.36 3.44
C TYR A 27 -11.66 7.21 4.96
N LYS A 28 -12.78 7.43 5.67
CA LYS A 28 -12.85 7.12 7.11
C LYS A 28 -13.13 5.64 7.31
N LYS A 29 -12.35 5.00 8.18
CA LYS A 29 -12.56 3.63 8.65
C LYS A 29 -12.91 3.67 10.13
N GLY A 30 -14.19 3.48 10.44
CA GLY A 30 -14.69 3.69 11.79
C GLY A 30 -14.56 5.16 12.21
N ASP A 31 -14.37 5.37 13.52
CA ASP A 31 -14.44 6.72 14.10
C ASP A 31 -13.12 7.48 14.05
N PHE A 32 -11.99 6.77 13.95
CA PHE A 32 -10.65 7.36 14.15
C PHE A 32 -9.70 7.14 12.98
N ASP A 33 -9.82 6.03 12.26
CA ASP A 33 -8.85 5.69 11.24
C ASP A 33 -9.20 6.33 9.90
N ILE A 34 -8.14 6.68 9.18
CA ILE A 34 -8.21 7.12 7.79
C ILE A 34 -7.47 6.09 6.95
N VAL A 35 -8.04 5.77 5.81
CA VAL A 35 -7.46 4.91 4.78
C VAL A 35 -7.46 5.70 3.48
N THR A 36 -6.46 5.49 2.64
CA THR A 36 -6.31 6.16 1.36
C THR A 36 -6.29 5.19 0.20
N ASP A 37 -6.43 5.71 -1.02
CA ASP A 37 -6.17 4.91 -2.23
C ASP A 37 -4.77 4.28 -2.20
N ALA A 38 -3.80 5.00 -1.63
CA ALA A 38 -2.42 4.53 -1.52
C ALA A 38 -2.31 3.31 -0.60
N ASP A 39 -3.07 3.27 0.50
CA ASP A 39 -3.10 2.12 1.41
C ASP A 39 -3.68 0.91 0.69
N TYR A 40 -4.85 1.06 0.05
CA TYR A 40 -5.51 -0.05 -0.66
C TYR A 40 -4.64 -0.63 -1.79
N GLU A 41 -4.10 0.22 -2.66
CA GLU A 41 -3.30 -0.23 -3.80
C GLU A 41 -1.96 -0.82 -3.37
N SER A 42 -1.34 -0.27 -2.31
CA SER A 42 -0.07 -0.82 -1.80
C SER A 42 -0.26 -2.18 -1.14
N GLU A 43 -1.31 -2.39 -0.34
CA GLU A 43 -1.64 -3.68 0.28
C GLU A 43 -1.97 -4.74 -0.76
N LYS A 44 -2.81 -4.39 -1.75
CA LYS A 44 -3.10 -5.29 -2.87
C LYS A 44 -1.82 -5.74 -3.57
N LYS A 45 -0.89 -4.80 -3.81
CA LYS A 45 0.39 -5.11 -4.46
C LYS A 45 1.28 -6.01 -3.59
N ALA A 46 1.30 -5.79 -2.28
CA ALA A 46 2.03 -6.66 -1.35
C ALA A 46 1.50 -8.10 -1.43
N MET A 47 0.17 -8.28 -1.41
CA MET A 47 -0.46 -9.59 -1.48
C MET A 47 -0.20 -10.32 -2.80
N GLU A 48 -0.20 -9.59 -3.92
CA GLU A 48 0.19 -10.14 -5.23
C GLU A 48 1.62 -10.71 -5.21
N VAL A 49 2.57 -10.01 -4.58
CA VAL A 49 3.98 -10.44 -4.51
C VAL A 49 4.17 -11.58 -3.52
N ILE A 50 3.42 -11.60 -2.42
CA ILE A 50 3.49 -12.68 -1.41
C ILE A 50 2.89 -13.97 -1.95
N GLY A 51 1.85 -13.89 -2.80
CA GLY A 51 1.19 -15.05 -3.40
C GLY A 51 1.95 -15.70 -4.57
N GLN A 52 3.08 -15.14 -5.00
CA GLN A 52 3.98 -15.70 -6.01
C GLN A 52 5.01 -16.64 -5.39
#